data_AF-A0A1I8NJY9-F1
#
_entry.id   AF-A0A1I8NJY9-F1
#
_cell.length_a   1.000
_cell.length_b   1.000
_cell.length_c   1.000
_cell.angle_alpha   90.00
_cell.angle_beta   90.00
_cell.angle_gamma   90.00
#
_symmetry.space_group_name_H-M   'P 1'
#
loop_
_entity.id
_entity.type
_entity.pdbx_description
1 polymer ?
#
loop_
_entity_poly.entity_id
_entity_poly.type
_entity_poly.pdbx_seq_one_letter_code
_entity_poly.pdbx_strand_id
1 'polypeptide(L)'
;MKNLLIIILASLMVMRKFHPATASQTIYNDDLRIVEAAENLMQAMIDESETLIRNALEEVPADERYNEHRENLRKFLRETEEYKSEEGDCQSKRLKYNQNTSALMRPYLEAGANASREMHAMQRLLNRHGLQDLRTKFKNALGKVYGGDYGTPSKDIEKVYAEYVVSRCYKNRGKKEL
;
A
#
# COMPACT_ATOMS: atom_id res chain seq x y z
N MET A 1 -9.58 -2.10 -21.83
CA MET A 1 -8.71 -2.79 -20.86
C MET A 1 -9.42 -2.67 -19.51
N LYS A 2 -10.37 -3.58 -19.27
CA LYS A 2 -10.20 -4.76 -18.41
C LYS A 2 -9.96 -4.35 -16.97
N ASN A 3 -11.07 -4.25 -16.25
CA ASN A 3 -11.22 -4.52 -14.83
C ASN A 3 -10.11 -5.44 -14.34
N LEU A 4 -9.14 -4.87 -13.60
CA LEU A 4 -8.06 -5.62 -13.00
C LEU A 4 -7.97 -5.24 -11.53
N LEU A 5 -8.99 -5.64 -10.79
CA LEU A 5 -8.92 -5.82 -9.35
C LEU A 5 -10.02 -6.80 -9.00
N ILE A 6 -9.63 -7.88 -8.33
CA ILE A 6 -10.43 -8.99 -7.78
C ILE A 6 -10.13 -10.34 -8.49
N ILE A 7 -9.76 -11.32 -7.63
CA ILE A 7 -9.57 -12.79 -7.78
C ILE A 7 -8.29 -13.24 -8.55
N ILE A 8 -7.48 -14.24 -8.18
CA ILE A 8 -7.75 -15.57 -7.59
C ILE A 8 -6.49 -16.16 -6.90
N LEU A 9 -6.66 -16.59 -5.64
CA LEU A 9 -5.91 -17.69 -5.00
C LEU A 9 -6.06 -18.97 -5.85
N ALA A 10 -4.99 -19.47 -6.47
CA ALA A 10 -5.01 -20.77 -7.13
C ALA A 10 -3.74 -21.58 -6.82
N SER A 11 -3.97 -22.59 -5.99
CA SER A 11 -3.12 -23.70 -5.55
C SER A 11 -2.28 -24.38 -6.64
N LEU A 12 -1.00 -24.63 -6.34
CA LEU A 12 -0.25 -25.75 -6.94
C LEU A 12 0.43 -26.55 -5.83
N MET A 13 -0.15 -27.72 -5.52
CA MET A 13 0.42 -28.70 -4.59
C MET A 13 1.26 -29.72 -5.35
N VAL A 14 2.55 -29.82 -5.01
CA VAL A 14 3.37 -31.01 -5.26
C VAL A 14 3.69 -31.63 -3.90
N MET A 15 3.14 -32.83 -3.65
CA MET A 15 3.40 -33.58 -2.42
C MET A 15 4.86 -34.08 -2.39
N ARG A 16 5.62 -33.67 -1.37
CA ARG A 16 6.82 -34.37 -0.93
C ARG A 16 6.69 -34.69 0.56
N LYS A 17 6.75 -35.98 0.90
CA LYS A 17 6.76 -36.49 2.28
C LYS A 17 8.03 -35.98 2.98
N PHE A 18 7.91 -35.09 3.95
CA PHE A 18 9.02 -34.70 4.82
C PHE A 18 8.54 -34.38 6.25
N HIS A 19 9.40 -34.73 7.20
CA HIS A 19 9.29 -34.64 8.66
C HIS A 19 8.48 -33.43 9.17
N PRO A 20 7.41 -33.63 9.97
CA PRO A 20 6.35 -32.64 10.16
C PRO A 20 6.69 -31.47 11.10
N ALA A 21 7.71 -31.56 11.96
CA ALA A 21 7.99 -30.52 12.95
C ALA A 21 8.81 -29.35 12.38
N THR A 22 9.89 -29.62 11.66
CA THR A 22 10.74 -28.59 11.06
C THR A 22 10.12 -27.95 9.83
N ALA A 23 9.40 -28.72 9.01
CA ALA A 23 8.70 -28.18 7.84
C ALA A 23 7.62 -27.16 8.23
N SER A 24 6.81 -27.46 9.26
CA SER A 24 5.76 -26.55 9.72
C SER A 24 6.29 -25.23 10.28
N GLN A 25 7.44 -25.26 10.98
CA GLN A 25 8.05 -24.07 11.56
C GLN A 25 8.75 -23.20 10.49
N THR A 26 9.43 -23.83 9.52
CA THR A 26 10.02 -23.11 8.38
C THR A 26 8.94 -22.44 7.52
N ILE A 27 7.82 -23.12 7.26
CA ILE A 27 6.70 -22.55 6.48
C ILE A 27 6.10 -21.32 7.18
N TYR A 28 5.86 -21.39 8.50
CA TYR A 28 5.38 -20.24 9.28
C TYR A 28 6.37 -19.06 9.23
N ASN A 29 7.67 -19.33 9.34
CA ASN A 29 8.70 -18.30 9.28
C ASN A 29 8.77 -17.62 7.91
N ASP A 30 8.59 -18.36 6.82
CA ASP A 30 8.54 -17.80 5.46
C ASP A 30 7.30 -16.93 5.26
N ASP A 31 6.11 -17.41 5.66
CA ASP A 31 4.88 -16.61 5.62
C ASP A 31 5.00 -15.32 6.44
N LEU A 32 5.59 -15.39 7.63
CA LEU A 32 5.83 -14.22 8.47
C LEU A 32 6.77 -13.22 7.80
N ARG A 33 7.86 -13.69 7.16
CA ARG A 33 8.78 -12.83 6.41
C ARG A 33 8.11 -12.15 5.22
N ILE A 34 7.23 -12.86 4.50
CA ILE A 34 6.45 -12.28 3.40
C ILE A 34 5.53 -11.18 3.93
N VAL A 35 4.81 -11.44 5.03
CA VAL A 35 3.93 -10.45 5.67
C VAL A 35 4.74 -9.23 6.12
N GLU A 36 5.83 -9.42 6.86
CA GLU A 36 6.68 -8.31 7.32
C GLU A 36 7.25 -7.48 6.16
N ALA A 37 7.68 -8.14 5.08
CA ALA A 37 8.17 -7.45 3.88
C ALA A 37 7.07 -6.63 3.20
N ALA A 38 5.85 -7.18 3.08
CA ALA A 38 4.71 -6.47 2.51
C ALA A 38 4.32 -5.25 3.34
N GLU A 39 4.34 -5.36 4.67
CA GLU A 39 4.00 -4.27 5.59
C GLU A 39 5.04 -3.16 5.58
N ASN A 40 6.32 -3.50 5.64
CA ASN A 40 7.41 -2.53 5.53
C ASN A 40 7.34 -1.79 4.18
N LEU A 41 6.99 -2.51 3.11
CA LEU A 41 6.83 -1.91 1.79
C LEU A 41 5.65 -0.95 1.74
N MET A 42 4.52 -1.34 2.33
CA MET A 42 3.34 -0.47 2.42
C MET A 42 3.65 0.80 3.21
N GLN A 43 4.32 0.70 4.36
CA GLN A 43 4.69 1.86 5.16
C GLN A 43 5.62 2.81 4.40
N ALA A 44 6.66 2.27 3.75
CA ALA A 44 7.54 3.06 2.90
C ALA A 44 6.78 3.76 1.76
N MET A 45 5.80 3.08 1.15
CA MET A 45 4.95 3.67 0.12
C MET A 45 4.14 4.84 0.64
N ILE A 46 3.59 4.73 1.84
CA ILE A 46 2.82 5.78 2.47
C ILE A 46 3.71 7.00 2.73
N ASP A 47 4.87 6.80 3.35
CA ASP A 47 5.79 7.88 3.72
C ASP A 47 6.35 8.62 2.50
N GLU A 48 6.75 7.89 1.47
CA GLU A 48 7.28 8.48 0.23
C GLU A 48 6.17 9.16 -0.58
N SER A 49 4.96 8.57 -0.63
CA SER A 49 3.81 9.21 -1.28
C SER A 49 3.43 10.51 -0.58
N GLU A 50 3.42 10.54 0.76
CA GLU A 50 3.13 11.75 1.51
C GLU A 50 4.12 12.87 1.18
N THR A 51 5.42 12.55 1.18
CA THR A 51 6.48 13.52 0.86
C THR A 51 6.32 14.07 -0.56
N LEU A 52 6.07 13.20 -1.53
CA LEU A 52 5.80 13.59 -2.91
C LEU A 52 4.60 14.54 -3.01
N ILE A 53 3.49 14.20 -2.35
CA ILE A 53 2.25 14.97 -2.44
C ILE A 53 2.39 16.32 -1.74
N ARG A 54 3.11 16.40 -0.62
CA ARG A 54 3.44 17.67 0.04
C ARG A 54 4.21 18.60 -0.90
N ASN A 55 5.27 18.10 -1.52
CA ASN A 55 6.09 18.89 -2.44
C ASN A 55 5.29 19.33 -3.68
N ALA A 56 4.52 18.42 -4.27
CA ALA A 56 3.72 18.73 -5.45
C ALA A 56 2.60 19.75 -5.15
N LEU A 57 2.01 19.71 -3.95
CA LEU A 57 0.91 20.59 -3.57
C LEU A 57 1.33 22.08 -3.59
N GLU A 58 2.57 22.39 -3.22
CA GLU A 58 3.10 23.76 -3.21
C GLU A 58 3.23 24.36 -4.62
N GLU A 59 3.42 23.52 -5.63
CA GLU A 59 3.60 23.91 -7.04
C GLU A 59 2.30 23.86 -7.86
N VAL A 60 1.16 23.48 -7.26
CA VAL A 60 -0.10 23.42 -8.01
C VAL A 60 -0.54 24.85 -8.40
N PRO A 61 -0.78 25.13 -9.71
CA PRO A 61 -1.11 26.48 -10.17
C PRO A 61 -2.34 27.06 -9.45
N ALA A 62 -2.25 28.25 -8.87
CA ALA A 62 -3.32 28.85 -8.04
C ALA A 62 -4.65 29.15 -8.76
N ASP A 63 -4.71 29.00 -10.08
CA ASP A 63 -5.90 29.14 -10.92
C ASP A 63 -7.06 28.24 -10.44
N GLU A 64 -8.30 28.73 -10.57
CA GLU A 64 -9.51 28.05 -10.11
C GLU A 64 -9.71 26.67 -10.73
N ARG A 65 -9.25 26.46 -11.97
CA ARG A 65 -9.30 25.17 -12.66
C ARG A 65 -8.55 24.05 -11.93
N TYR A 66 -7.64 24.41 -11.03
CA TYR A 66 -6.87 23.47 -10.22
C TYR A 66 -7.35 23.36 -8.77
N ASN A 67 -8.45 24.02 -8.39
CA ASN A 67 -8.99 23.95 -7.02
C ASN A 67 -9.28 22.51 -6.60
N GLU A 68 -9.98 21.74 -7.44
CA GLU A 68 -10.30 20.33 -7.16
C GLU A 68 -9.03 19.49 -6.98
N HIS A 69 -8.00 19.73 -7.80
CA HIS A 69 -6.72 19.04 -7.67
C HIS A 69 -6.03 19.34 -6.34
N ARG A 70 -5.97 20.63 -5.93
CA ARG A 70 -5.45 21.01 -4.61
C ARG A 70 -6.22 20.35 -3.48
N GLU A 71 -7.55 20.35 -3.56
CA GLU A 71 -8.41 19.72 -2.55
C GLU A 71 -8.19 18.21 -2.45
N ASN A 72 -8.06 17.53 -3.59
CA ASN A 72 -7.77 16.10 -3.65
C ASN A 72 -6.40 15.76 -3.04
N LEU A 73 -5.35 16.53 -3.36
CA LEU A 73 -4.03 16.34 -2.76
C LEU A 73 -4.02 16.64 -1.25
N ARG A 74 -4.71 17.69 -0.80
CA ARG A 74 -4.89 17.97 0.64
C ARG A 74 -5.68 16.86 1.34
N LYS A 75 -6.70 16.31 0.68
CA LYS A 75 -7.47 15.19 1.21
C LYS A 75 -6.58 13.95 1.36
N PHE A 76 -5.73 13.65 0.37
CA PHE A 76 -4.75 12.57 0.48
C PHE A 76 -3.89 12.73 1.74
N LEU A 77 -3.36 13.93 1.99
CA LEU A 77 -2.53 14.20 3.18
C LEU A 77 -3.31 14.01 4.48
N ARG A 78 -4.56 14.48 4.55
CA ARG A 78 -5.42 14.26 5.73
C ARG A 78 -5.72 12.78 5.98
N GLU A 79 -6.01 12.01 4.94
CA GLU A 79 -6.24 10.56 5.08
C GLU A 79 -4.95 9.85 5.53
N THR A 80 -3.78 10.33 5.10
CA THR A 80 -2.47 9.80 5.54
C THR A 80 -2.20 10.09 7.01
N GLU A 81 -2.45 11.31 7.46
CA GLU A 81 -2.33 11.70 8.86
C GLU A 81 -3.29 10.91 9.74
N GLU A 82 -4.55 10.79 9.32
CA GLU A 82 -5.55 9.96 9.98
C GLU A 82 -5.07 8.52 10.09
N TYR A 83 -4.57 7.92 9.01
CA TYR A 83 -4.05 6.55 9.03
C TYR A 83 -2.91 6.37 10.04
N LYS A 84 -1.98 7.34 10.11
CA LYS A 84 -0.82 7.32 11.00
C LYS A 84 -1.12 7.60 12.46
N SER A 85 -2.30 8.15 12.78
CA SER A 85 -2.65 8.46 14.18
C SER A 85 -2.78 7.20 15.04
N GLU A 86 -2.62 7.34 16.36
CA GLU A 86 -2.81 6.22 17.30
C GLU A 86 -4.28 5.95 17.65
N GLU A 87 -5.18 6.85 17.25
CA GLU A 87 -6.60 6.77 17.56
C GLU A 87 -7.35 5.81 16.62
N GLY A 88 -8.40 5.16 17.13
CA GLY A 88 -9.32 4.35 16.35
C GLY A 88 -8.92 2.89 16.15
N ASP A 89 -9.60 2.23 15.21
CA ASP A 89 -9.34 0.84 14.84
C ASP A 89 -8.36 0.74 13.66
N CYS A 90 -7.18 0.19 13.92
CA CYS A 90 -6.07 0.06 12.96
C CYS A 90 -6.49 -0.60 11.65
N GLN A 91 -7.32 -1.66 11.69
CA GLN A 91 -7.76 -2.37 10.50
C GLN A 91 -8.75 -1.53 9.67
N SER A 92 -9.72 -0.93 10.34
CA SER A 92 -10.69 -0.02 9.71
C SER A 92 -9.97 1.18 9.06
N LYS A 93 -8.95 1.73 9.74
CA LYS A 93 -8.13 2.82 9.21
C LYS A 93 -7.34 2.42 7.99
N ARG A 94 -6.70 1.25 8.02
CA ARG A 94 -5.98 0.72 6.85
C ARG A 94 -6.90 0.54 5.65
N LEU A 95 -8.08 -0.06 5.86
CA LEU A 95 -9.05 -0.26 4.80
C LEU A 95 -9.51 1.08 4.21
N LYS A 96 -9.91 2.01 5.08
CA LYS A 96 -10.34 3.37 4.70
C LYS A 96 -9.23 4.10 3.94
N TYR A 97 -8.01 4.08 4.46
CA TYR A 97 -6.85 4.72 3.83
C TYR A 97 -6.63 4.19 2.42
N ASN A 98 -6.56 2.88 2.26
CA ASN A 98 -6.32 2.24 0.96
C ASN A 98 -7.42 2.60 -0.06
N GLN A 99 -8.69 2.57 0.36
CA GLN A 99 -9.82 2.91 -0.51
C GLN A 99 -9.79 4.40 -0.92
N ASN A 100 -9.63 5.29 0.04
CA ASN A 100 -9.70 6.73 -0.19
C ASN A 100 -8.51 7.23 -1.01
N THR A 101 -7.28 6.84 -0.64
CA THR A 101 -6.09 7.30 -1.34
C THR A 101 -5.97 6.72 -2.74
N SER A 102 -6.36 5.45 -2.94
CA SER A 102 -6.40 4.86 -4.28
C SER A 102 -7.42 5.57 -5.17
N ALA A 103 -8.59 5.92 -4.63
CA ALA A 103 -9.60 6.68 -5.36
C ALA A 103 -9.09 8.08 -5.76
N LEU A 104 -8.37 8.76 -4.86
CA LEU A 104 -7.79 10.09 -5.10
C LEU A 104 -6.64 10.08 -6.12
N MET A 105 -5.78 9.07 -6.08
CA MET A 105 -4.57 9.02 -6.91
C MET A 105 -4.80 8.43 -8.30
N ARG A 106 -5.81 7.55 -8.45
CA ARG A 106 -6.12 6.86 -9.71
C ARG A 106 -6.22 7.78 -10.93
N PRO A 107 -6.91 8.94 -10.91
CA PRO A 107 -7.00 9.81 -12.08
C PRO A 107 -5.63 10.25 -12.62
N TYR A 108 -4.66 10.51 -11.74
CA TYR A 108 -3.31 10.91 -12.12
C TYR A 108 -2.46 9.75 -12.64
N LEU A 109 -2.69 8.54 -12.13
CA LEU A 109 -1.99 7.33 -12.52
C LEU A 109 -2.48 6.76 -13.86
N GLU A 110 -3.74 6.99 -14.19
CA GLU A 110 -4.44 6.40 -15.33
C GLU A 110 -4.84 7.42 -16.40
N ALA A 111 -4.42 8.69 -16.28
CA ALA A 111 -4.69 9.72 -17.26
C ALA A 111 -4.22 9.27 -18.67
N GLY A 112 -5.18 8.93 -19.52
CA GLY A 112 -4.96 8.56 -20.91
C GLY A 112 -4.89 9.77 -21.83
N ALA A 113 -4.78 9.53 -23.14
CA ALA A 113 -4.63 10.58 -24.15
C ALA A 113 -5.80 11.59 -24.21
N ASN A 114 -6.97 11.23 -23.69
CA ASN A 114 -8.18 12.06 -23.69
C ASN A 114 -8.39 12.85 -22.38
N ALA A 115 -7.41 12.84 -21.47
CA ALA A 115 -7.53 13.60 -20.22
C ALA A 115 -7.48 15.12 -20.48
N SER A 116 -8.02 15.90 -19.54
CA SER A 116 -7.96 17.36 -19.63
C SER A 116 -6.51 17.88 -19.63
N ARG A 117 -6.31 19.11 -20.11
CA ARG A 117 -5.00 19.75 -20.08
C ARG A 117 -4.49 19.89 -18.65
N GLU A 118 -5.39 20.21 -17.73
CA GLU A 118 -5.17 20.33 -16.30
C GLU A 118 -4.72 19.00 -15.70
N MET A 119 -5.39 17.90 -16.03
CA MET A 119 -5.01 16.56 -15.56
C MET A 119 -3.62 16.17 -16.06
N HIS A 120 -3.30 16.43 -17.32
CA HIS A 120 -1.96 16.19 -17.85
C HIS A 120 -0.90 17.08 -17.21
N ALA A 121 -1.23 18.33 -16.87
CA ALA A 121 -0.34 19.22 -16.13
C ALA A 121 -0.07 18.69 -14.72
N MET A 122 -1.11 18.23 -14.02
CA MET A 122 -0.99 17.61 -12.70
C MET A 122 -0.18 16.32 -12.74
N GLN A 123 -0.42 15.45 -13.72
CA GLN A 123 0.36 14.22 -13.88
C GLN A 123 1.84 14.52 -14.11
N ARG A 124 2.16 15.50 -14.98
CA ARG A 124 3.55 15.93 -15.18
C ARG A 124 4.16 16.48 -13.89
N LEU A 125 3.42 17.31 -13.16
CA LEU A 125 3.87 17.85 -11.88
C LEU A 125 4.19 16.72 -10.89
N LEU A 126 3.27 15.80 -10.66
CA LEU A 126 3.48 14.67 -9.76
C LEU A 126 4.64 13.76 -10.21
N ASN A 127 4.80 13.56 -11.52
CA ASN A 127 5.94 12.80 -12.06
C ASN A 127 7.28 13.52 -11.81
N ARG A 128 7.35 14.86 -11.89
CA ARG A 128 8.56 15.61 -11.52
C ARG A 128 8.94 15.43 -10.05
N HIS A 129 7.95 15.22 -9.18
CA HIS A 129 8.17 14.91 -7.76
C HIS A 129 8.32 13.40 -7.48
N GLY A 130 8.47 12.57 -8.53
CA GLY A 130 8.86 11.17 -8.38
C GLY A 130 7.73 10.15 -8.47
N LEU A 131 6.52 10.50 -8.93
CA LEU A 131 5.38 9.56 -8.93
C LEU A 131 5.65 8.31 -9.77
N GLN A 132 6.33 8.49 -10.91
CA GLN A 132 6.69 7.39 -11.81
C GLN A 132 7.80 6.50 -11.24
N ASP A 133 8.78 7.11 -10.57
CA ASP A 133 9.87 6.39 -9.90
C ASP A 133 9.33 5.57 -8.74
N LEU A 134 8.44 6.17 -7.95
CA LEU A 134 7.73 5.55 -6.85
C LEU A 134 6.95 4.32 -7.33
N ARG A 135 6.17 4.47 -8.40
CA ARG A 135 5.41 3.37 -9.01
C ARG A 135 6.32 2.24 -9.47
N THR A 136 7.46 2.57 -10.08
CA THR A 136 8.40 1.57 -10.59
C THR A 136 9.10 0.83 -9.45
N LYS A 137 9.55 1.58 -8.44
CA LYS A 137 10.15 1.05 -7.22
C LYS A 137 9.21 0.07 -6.51
N PHE A 138 7.96 0.46 -6.27
CA PHE A 138 6.99 -0.41 -5.59
C PHE A 138 6.55 -1.60 -6.43
N LYS A 139 6.39 -1.43 -7.76
CA LYS A 139 6.14 -2.57 -8.64
C LYS A 139 7.25 -3.61 -8.54
N ASN A 140 8.51 -3.18 -8.56
CA ASN A 140 9.66 -4.08 -8.47
C ASN A 140 9.72 -4.74 -7.09
N ALA A 141 9.51 -3.98 -6.02
CA ALA A 141 9.53 -4.50 -4.66
C ALA A 141 8.39 -5.50 -4.38
N LEU A 142 7.16 -5.22 -4.85
CA LEU A 142 6.06 -6.18 -4.80
C LEU A 142 6.39 -7.45 -5.59
N GLY A 143 7.05 -7.30 -6.75
CA GLY A 143 7.57 -8.42 -7.52
C GLY A 143 8.51 -9.32 -6.73
N LYS A 144 9.33 -8.76 -5.82
CA LYS A 144 10.20 -9.54 -4.93
C LYS A 144 9.43 -10.22 -3.81
N VAL A 145 8.51 -9.49 -3.17
CA VAL A 145 7.66 -10.02 -2.08
C VAL A 145 6.87 -11.25 -2.55
N TYR A 146 6.26 -11.16 -3.74
CA TYR A 146 5.43 -12.24 -4.29
C TYR A 146 6.16 -13.18 -5.25
N GLY A 147 7.40 -12.87 -5.63
CA GLY A 147 8.21 -13.64 -6.57
C GLY A 147 9.05 -14.75 -5.93
N GLY A 148 9.04 -14.88 -4.60
CA GLY A 148 9.74 -15.94 -3.88
C GLY A 148 10.96 -15.51 -3.08
N ASP A 149 11.40 -14.24 -3.17
CA ASP A 149 12.63 -13.75 -2.50
C ASP A 149 12.54 -13.83 -0.97
N TYR A 150 11.33 -13.86 -0.42
CA TYR A 150 11.05 -13.95 1.02
C TYR A 150 10.52 -15.32 1.46
N GLY A 151 10.45 -16.28 0.53
CA GLY A 151 9.78 -17.56 0.71
C GLY A 151 8.60 -17.72 -0.25
N THR A 152 7.95 -18.89 -0.21
CA THR A 152 6.72 -19.15 -0.99
C THR A 152 5.53 -19.11 -0.05
N PRO A 153 4.47 -18.32 -0.34
CA PRO A 153 3.31 -18.22 0.53
C PRO A 153 2.64 -19.58 0.67
N SER A 154 2.36 -19.98 1.91
CA SER A 154 1.61 -21.18 2.20
C SER A 154 0.10 -20.95 2.10
N LYS A 155 -0.68 -22.02 2.24
CA LYS A 155 -2.14 -21.93 2.34
C LYS A 155 -2.61 -21.21 3.62
N ASP A 156 -1.74 -21.10 4.63
CA ASP A 156 -2.04 -20.55 5.95
C ASP A 156 -1.57 -19.10 6.10
N ILE A 157 -1.05 -18.46 5.04
CA ILE A 157 -0.54 -17.09 5.07
C ILE A 157 -1.57 -16.07 5.59
N GLU A 158 -2.86 -16.29 5.32
CA GLU A 158 -3.94 -15.42 5.82
C GLU A 158 -4.03 -15.46 7.35
N LYS A 159 -3.82 -16.64 7.95
CA LYS A 159 -3.77 -16.81 9.40
C LYS A 159 -2.55 -16.11 9.98
N VAL A 160 -1.38 -16.27 9.35
CA VAL A 160 -0.14 -15.59 9.76
C VAL A 160 -0.30 -14.06 9.69
N TYR A 161 -0.93 -13.56 8.63
CA TYR A 161 -1.25 -12.14 8.50
C TYR A 161 -2.21 -11.66 9.59
N ALA A 162 -3.26 -12.41 9.92
CA ALA A 162 -4.18 -12.07 10.99
C ALA A 162 -3.48 -12.02 12.36
N GLU A 163 -2.62 -12.99 12.66
CA GLU A 163 -1.80 -13.01 13.89
C GLU A 163 -0.83 -11.81 13.94
N TYR A 164 -0.15 -11.53 12.83
CA TYR A 164 0.74 -10.37 12.69
C TYR A 164 -0.01 -9.07 12.99
N VAL A 165 -1.14 -8.86 12.32
CA VAL A 165 -2.02 -7.69 12.49
C VAL A 165 -2.46 -7.57 13.94
N VAL A 166 -2.95 -8.64 14.56
CA VAL A 166 -3.41 -8.61 15.95
C VAL A 166 -2.27 -8.19 16.88
N SER A 167 -1.08 -8.75 16.67
CA SER A 167 0.09 -8.45 17.48
C SER A 167 0.60 -7.01 17.34
N ARG A 168 0.41 -6.37 16.18
CA ARG A 168 0.93 -5.01 15.89
C ARG A 168 -0.10 -3.92 16.13
N CYS A 169 -1.35 -4.15 15.71
CA CYS A 169 -2.43 -3.17 15.86
C CYS A 169 -2.95 -3.06 17.31
N TYR A 170 -2.94 -4.14 18.10
CA TYR A 170 -3.51 -4.13 19.45
C TYR A 170 -2.48 -4.01 20.59
N LYS A 171 -1.17 -4.11 20.32
CA LYS A 171 -0.14 -3.90 21.35
C LYS A 171 -0.09 -2.45 21.87
N ASN A 172 -0.58 -1.46 21.11
CA ASN A 172 -0.64 -0.07 21.54
C ASN A 172 -1.85 0.26 22.45
N ARG A 173 -2.80 -0.66 22.67
CA ARG A 173 -3.90 -0.44 23.63
C ARG A 173 -3.52 -0.71 25.09
N GLY A 174 -2.35 -1.30 25.35
CA GLY A 174 -1.87 -1.63 26.70
C GLY A 174 -0.99 -0.59 27.39
N LYS A 175 -0.67 0.54 26.73
CA LYS A 175 0.17 1.63 27.30
C LYS A 175 -0.63 2.88 27.68
N LYS A 176 -1.90 2.71 28.06
CA LYS A 176 -2.53 3.66 29.00
C LYS A 176 -2.36 3.07 30.39
N GLU A 177 -1.15 3.21 30.94
CA GLU A 177 -0.96 3.10 32.38
C GLU A 177 -1.72 4.27 33.02
N LEU A 178 -2.63 3.91 33.92
CA LEU A 178 -3.27 4.80 34.90
C LEU A 178 -2.22 5.31 35.89
#